data_AF-A0A2V8TBC4-F1
#
_entry.id   AF-A0A2V8TBC4-F1
#
_cell.length_a   1.000
_cell.length_b   1.000
_cell.length_c   1.000
_cell.angle_alpha   90.00
_cell.angle_beta   90.00
_cell.angle_gamma   90.00
#
_symmetry.space_group_name_H-M   'P 1'
#
loop_
_entity.id
_entity.type
_entity.pdbx_description
1 polymer ?
#
loop_
_entity_poly.entity_id
_entity_poly.type
_entity_poly.pdbx_seq_one_letter_code
_entity_poly.pdbx_strand_id
1 'polypeptide(L)'
;MNSVDLLADVRTVPRSRHNPQFNRETLPAVLSDAGIGYRHLSGLGGLRRLRPDSANTGWRNLSFRGYADYMQSAEFERHLSELLALAGSARTALMCAEAVPWRCHRSLIADALCVRGIAVVHILSGRKRQDHVLTPWALVKGTHITYPP
;
A
#
# COMPACT_ATOMS: atom_id res chain seq x y z
N MET A 1 -7.71 13.62 -15.72
CA MET A 1 -8.20 13.02 -14.46
C MET A 1 -7.68 11.59 -14.34
N ASN A 2 -7.51 11.09 -13.12
CA ASN A 2 -7.07 9.72 -12.87
C ASN A 2 -8.28 8.81 -12.60
N SER A 3 -9.49 9.08 -13.11
CA SER A 3 -10.78 8.34 -13.04
C SER A 3 -11.00 7.35 -11.88
N VAL A 4 -10.62 7.70 -10.64
CA VAL A 4 -10.60 6.78 -9.48
C VAL A 4 -12.03 6.48 -9.07
N ASP A 5 -12.37 5.19 -8.97
CA ASP A 5 -13.69 4.74 -8.55
C ASP A 5 -13.71 4.42 -7.04
N LEU A 6 -12.57 3.99 -6.50
CA LEU A 6 -12.42 3.60 -5.10
C LEU A 6 -11.07 4.06 -4.52
N LEU A 7 -11.11 4.67 -3.33
CA LEU A 7 -9.93 4.91 -2.51
C LEU A 7 -9.81 3.82 -1.43
N ALA A 8 -8.75 3.02 -1.54
CA ALA A 8 -8.35 2.05 -0.53
C ALA A 8 -7.34 2.71 0.43
N ASP A 9 -7.80 3.06 1.62
CA ASP A 9 -7.00 3.64 2.69
C ASP A 9 -6.29 2.52 3.47
N VAL A 10 -4.97 2.46 3.38
CA VAL A 10 -4.15 1.45 4.05
C VAL A 10 -3.45 2.01 5.30
N ARG A 11 -3.89 3.16 5.83
CA ARG A 11 -3.31 3.71 7.07
C ARG A 11 -3.72 2.85 8.27
N THR A 12 -2.77 2.48 9.13
CA THR A 12 -3.09 1.83 10.41
C THR A 12 -3.99 2.74 11.26
N VAL A 13 -3.66 4.03 11.31
CA VAL A 13 -4.46 5.05 12.00
C VAL A 13 -4.88 6.10 10.96
N PRO A 14 -6.13 6.07 10.45
CA PRO A 14 -6.60 6.99 9.42
C PRO A 14 -7.04 8.33 10.03
N ARG A 15 -6.20 8.91 10.88
CA ARG A 15 -6.42 10.23 11.51
C ARG A 15 -5.15 11.06 11.52
N SER A 16 -5.32 12.37 11.37
CA SER A 16 -4.28 13.38 11.43
C SER A 16 -4.83 14.64 12.08
N ARG A 17 -4.09 15.18 13.05
CA ARG A 17 -4.42 16.47 13.67
C ARG A 17 -4.07 17.65 12.75
N HIS A 18 -3.02 17.52 11.93
CA HIS A 18 -2.57 18.56 11.00
C HIS A 18 -3.40 18.60 9.72
N ASN A 19 -3.92 17.45 9.27
CA ASN A 19 -4.74 17.34 8.07
C ASN A 19 -6.07 16.64 8.36
N PRO A 20 -6.96 17.27 9.16
CA PRO A 20 -8.22 16.66 9.60
C PRO A 20 -9.21 16.36 8.45
N GLN A 21 -9.05 17.00 7.29
CA GLN A 21 -9.83 16.73 6.08
C GLN A 21 -9.58 15.32 5.51
N PHE A 22 -8.47 14.68 5.86
CA PHE A 22 -8.17 13.30 5.46
C PHE A 22 -8.49 12.27 6.56
N ASN A 23 -9.21 12.67 7.61
CA ASN A 23 -9.62 11.75 8.65
C ASN A 23 -10.73 10.83 8.15
N ARG A 24 -10.78 9.60 8.66
CA ARG A 24 -11.82 8.63 8.29
C ARG A 24 -13.25 9.16 8.56
N GLU A 25 -13.40 10.06 9.51
CA GLU A 25 -14.70 10.67 9.86
C GLU A 25 -15.19 11.70 8.83
N THR A 26 -14.30 12.25 7.99
CA THR A 26 -14.61 13.34 7.04
C THR A 26 -14.41 12.94 5.58
N LEU A 27 -13.31 12.24 5.29
CA LEU A 27 -12.89 11.89 3.96
C LEU A 27 -13.92 11.09 3.13
N PRO A 28 -14.66 10.10 3.69
CA PRO A 28 -15.61 9.31 2.91
C PRO A 28 -16.73 10.15 2.28
N ALA A 29 -17.23 11.18 2.99
CA ALA A 29 -18.28 12.05 2.48
C ALA A 29 -17.78 12.88 1.29
N VAL A 30 -16.60 13.50 1.44
CA VAL A 30 -15.96 14.28 0.37
C VAL A 30 -15.67 13.43 -0.88
N LEU A 31 -15.25 12.18 -0.69
CA LEU A 31 -15.02 11.25 -1.80
C LEU A 31 -16.34 10.87 -2.48
N SER A 32 -17.39 10.60 -1.69
CA SER A 32 -18.72 10.28 -2.21
C SER A 32 -19.30 11.40 -3.07
N ASP A 33 -19.14 12.66 -2.67
CA ASP A 33 -19.57 13.83 -3.46
C ASP A 33 -18.84 13.90 -4.82
N ALA A 34 -17.62 13.36 -4.90
CA ALA A 34 -16.85 13.23 -6.12
C ALA A 34 -17.09 11.91 -6.89
N GLY A 35 -18.05 11.08 -6.43
CA GLY A 35 -18.34 9.77 -7.04
C GLY A 35 -17.31 8.69 -6.74
N ILE A 36 -16.47 8.87 -5.72
CA ILE A 36 -15.39 7.95 -5.34
C ILE A 36 -15.78 7.20 -4.07
N GLY A 37 -15.78 5.86 -4.13
CA GLY A 37 -15.97 5.03 -2.95
C GLY A 37 -14.79 5.10 -1.96
N TYR A 38 -15.03 4.76 -0.70
CA TYR A 38 -14.00 4.65 0.32
C TYR A 38 -14.01 3.28 1.00
N ARG A 39 -12.84 2.67 1.15
CA ARG A 39 -12.63 1.45 1.96
C ARG A 39 -11.37 1.60 2.80
N HIS A 40 -11.48 1.28 4.10
CA HIS A 40 -10.35 1.27 5.02
C HIS A 40 -9.84 -0.17 5.18
N LEU A 41 -8.64 -0.44 4.69
CA LEU A 41 -7.96 -1.74 4.74
C LEU A 41 -6.86 -1.70 5.80
N SER A 42 -7.26 -1.64 7.08
CA SER A 42 -6.33 -1.57 8.22
C SER A 42 -5.33 -2.74 8.26
N GLY A 43 -5.72 -3.89 7.72
CA GLY A 43 -4.88 -5.07 7.53
C GLY A 43 -3.68 -4.86 6.60
N LEU A 44 -3.67 -3.83 5.77
CA LEU A 44 -2.49 -3.45 4.99
C LEU A 44 -1.69 -2.31 5.64
N GLY A 45 -2.04 -1.97 6.89
CA GLY A 45 -1.40 -0.94 7.72
C GLY A 45 0.11 -1.10 7.92
N GLY A 46 0.83 0.01 7.79
CA GLY A 46 2.29 0.09 7.86
C GLY A 46 2.93 -0.14 9.24
N LEU A 47 2.19 -0.06 10.35
CA LEU A 47 2.74 -0.28 11.69
C LEU A 47 2.85 -1.78 11.98
N ARG A 48 4.00 -2.36 11.61
CA ARG A 48 4.28 -3.80 11.76
C ARG A 48 5.53 -4.03 12.61
N ARG A 49 5.53 -5.16 13.33
CA ARG A 49 6.64 -5.55 14.22
C ARG A 49 7.71 -6.28 13.42
N LEU A 50 8.96 -5.95 13.72
CA LEU A 50 10.12 -6.66 13.23
C LEU A 50 10.19 -8.08 13.81
N ARG A 51 10.55 -9.06 12.98
CA ARG A 51 10.89 -10.40 13.43
C ARG A 51 12.39 -10.54 13.72
N PRO A 52 12.82 -11.21 14.81
CA PRO A 52 14.24 -11.41 15.11
C PRO A 52 14.99 -12.19 14.01
N ASP A 53 14.29 -13.09 13.33
CA ASP A 53 14.78 -13.97 12.26
C ASP A 53 14.48 -13.41 10.85
N SER A 54 14.37 -12.09 10.72
CA SER A 54 14.00 -11.43 9.46
C SER A 54 14.94 -11.82 8.30
N ALA A 55 14.36 -12.38 7.23
CA ALA A 55 15.05 -12.58 5.96
C ALA A 55 15.16 -11.28 5.13
N ASN A 56 14.59 -10.17 5.62
CA ASN A 56 14.42 -8.91 4.90
C ASN A 56 15.45 -7.85 5.31
N THR A 57 16.66 -8.30 5.64
CA THR A 57 17.72 -7.47 6.23
C THR A 57 18.33 -6.44 5.29
N GLY A 58 18.11 -6.54 3.98
CA GLY A 58 18.46 -5.50 3.00
C GLY A 58 17.74 -4.18 3.27
N TRP A 59 16.55 -4.21 3.90
CA TRP A 59 15.94 -3.01 4.44
C TRP A 59 16.67 -2.54 5.71
N ARG A 60 17.45 -1.46 5.59
CA ARG A 60 18.11 -0.79 6.74
C ARG A 60 17.11 -0.10 7.67
N ASN A 61 16.00 0.39 7.13
CA ASN A 61 14.93 1.00 7.92
C ASN A 61 14.08 -0.10 8.60
N LEU A 62 13.98 -0.04 9.92
CA LEU A 62 13.31 -1.07 10.72
C LEU A 62 11.80 -1.18 10.44
N SER A 63 11.12 -0.09 10.10
CA SER A 63 9.69 -0.12 9.76
C SER A 63 9.43 -0.81 8.43
N PHE A 64 10.29 -0.55 7.42
CA PHE A 64 10.23 -1.26 6.14
C PHE A 64 10.53 -2.76 6.31
N ARG A 65 11.56 -3.09 7.09
CA ARG A 65 11.89 -4.48 7.41
C ARG A 65 10.72 -5.19 8.12
N GLY A 66 10.13 -4.57 9.15
CA GLY A 66 8.98 -5.13 9.85
C GLY A 66 7.75 -5.29 8.94
N TYR A 67 7.54 -4.40 7.98
CA TYR A 67 6.48 -4.57 6.98
C TYR A 67 6.78 -5.72 6.02
N ALA A 68 8.02 -5.83 5.52
CA ALA A 68 8.46 -6.94 4.67
C ALA A 68 8.34 -8.30 5.36
N ASP A 69 8.59 -8.36 6.67
CA ASP A 69 8.35 -9.55 7.49
C ASP A 69 6.86 -9.89 7.58
N TYR A 70 6.01 -8.87 7.75
CA TYR A 70 4.56 -9.05 7.76
C TYR A 70 4.05 -9.60 6.42
N MET A 71 4.66 -9.20 5.30
CA MET A 71 4.32 -9.72 3.96
C MET A 71 4.48 -11.25 3.84
N GLN A 72 5.26 -11.88 4.73
CA GLN A 72 5.44 -13.34 4.76
C GLN A 72 4.33 -14.07 5.53
N SER A 73 3.33 -13.35 6.04
CA SER A 73 2.25 -13.92 6.85
C SER A 73 1.01 -14.25 6.02
N ALA A 74 0.26 -15.28 6.44
CA ALA A 74 -1.06 -15.57 5.88
C ALA A 74 -2.06 -14.40 6.09
N GLU A 75 -1.87 -13.58 7.13
CA GLU A 75 -2.69 -12.40 7.37
C GLU A 75 -2.54 -11.36 6.26
N PHE A 76 -1.29 -11.07 5.84
CA PHE A 76 -1.02 -10.17 4.72
C PHE A 76 -1.65 -10.70 3.44
N GLU A 77 -1.49 -11.99 3.13
CA GLU A 77 -2.07 -12.60 1.94
C GLU A 77 -3.60 -12.46 1.87
N ARG A 78 -4.29 -12.63 3.01
CA ARG A 78 -5.75 -12.42 3.08
C ARG A 78 -6.14 -10.97 2.76
N HIS A 79 -5.46 -10.00 3.37
CA HIS A 79 -5.77 -8.58 3.13
C HIS A 79 -5.35 -8.10 1.74
N LEU A 80 -4.28 -8.67 1.18
CA LEU A 80 -3.90 -8.42 -0.20
C LEU A 80 -4.93 -9.00 -1.17
N SER A 81 -5.48 -10.18 -0.87
CA SER A 81 -6.57 -10.78 -1.66
C SER A 81 -7.84 -9.93 -1.63
N GLU A 82 -8.18 -9.34 -0.48
CA GLU A 82 -9.28 -8.37 -0.37
C GLU A 82 -9.04 -7.14 -1.27
N LEU A 83 -7.83 -6.58 -1.25
CA LEU A 83 -7.46 -5.48 -2.13
C LEU A 83 -7.55 -5.87 -3.63
N LEU A 84 -7.09 -7.06 -3.99
CA LEU A 84 -7.15 -7.56 -5.37
C LEU A 84 -8.60 -7.73 -5.85
N ALA A 85 -9.49 -8.24 -4.99
CA ALA A 85 -10.91 -8.35 -5.31
C ALA A 85 -11.54 -6.97 -5.58
N LEU A 86 -11.22 -5.97 -4.74
CA LEU A 86 -11.66 -4.60 -4.96
C LEU A 86 -11.13 -4.04 -6.29
N ALA A 87 -9.83 -4.20 -6.54
CA ALA A 87 -9.19 -3.74 -7.78
C ALA A 87 -9.72 -4.42 -9.05
N GLY A 88 -10.23 -5.66 -8.95
CA GLY A 88 -10.87 -6.37 -10.05
C GLY A 88 -12.27 -5.82 -10.42
N SER A 89 -12.93 -5.13 -9.49
CA SER A 89 -14.28 -4.56 -9.67
C SER A 89 -14.28 -3.05 -9.94
N ALA A 90 -13.23 -2.35 -9.55
CA ALA A 90 -13.18 -0.89 -9.55
C ALA A 90 -11.74 -0.38 -9.68
N ARG A 91 -11.56 0.76 -10.37
CA ARG A 91 -10.24 1.37 -10.54
C ARG A 91 -9.79 2.01 -9.23
N THR A 92 -9.00 1.25 -8.48
CA THR A 92 -8.69 1.50 -7.06
C THR A 92 -7.38 2.27 -6.89
N ALA A 93 -7.39 3.30 -6.05
CA ALA A 93 -6.21 4.04 -5.63
C ALA A 93 -5.85 3.72 -4.17
N LEU A 94 -4.57 3.42 -3.91
CA LEU A 94 -4.05 3.19 -2.56
C LEU A 94 -3.61 4.49 -1.90
N MET A 95 -4.13 4.76 -0.70
CA MET A 95 -3.75 5.92 0.11
C MET A 95 -3.01 5.54 1.39
N CYS A 96 -1.92 6.23 1.67
CA CYS A 96 -1.18 6.21 2.92
C CYS A 96 -1.02 7.66 3.43
N ALA A 97 -0.36 7.87 4.58
CA ALA A 97 -0.09 9.19 5.13
C ALA A 97 1.07 9.95 4.45
N GLU A 98 1.93 9.25 3.72
CA GLU A 98 3.11 9.82 3.05
C GLU A 98 2.81 10.06 1.56
N ALA A 99 3.18 11.25 1.06
CA ALA A 99 2.98 11.68 -0.31
C ALA A 99 3.93 10.97 -1.29
N VAL A 100 5.13 10.59 -0.84
CA VAL A 100 6.19 9.99 -1.65
C VAL A 100 6.17 8.45 -1.52
N PRO A 101 5.92 7.70 -2.60
CA PRO A 101 5.64 6.25 -2.50
C PRO A 101 6.82 5.41 -2.00
N TRP A 102 8.05 5.75 -2.37
CA TRP A 102 9.27 5.05 -1.90
C TRP A 102 9.66 5.37 -0.45
N ARG A 103 8.92 6.24 0.24
CA ARG A 103 9.15 6.56 1.66
C ARG A 103 8.14 5.91 2.59
N CYS A 104 7.21 5.10 2.08
CA CYS A 104 6.24 4.39 2.90
C CYS A 104 5.95 2.97 2.42
N HIS A 105 5.28 2.21 3.28
CA HIS A 105 4.95 0.80 3.09
C HIS A 105 4.12 0.49 1.84
N ARG A 106 3.44 1.47 1.22
CA ARG A 106 2.68 1.23 -0.01
C ARG A 106 3.57 0.87 -1.20
N SER A 107 4.87 1.20 -1.16
CA SER A 107 5.84 0.67 -2.14
C SER A 107 5.99 -0.84 -2.04
N LEU A 108 6.00 -1.41 -0.83
CA LEU A 108 6.08 -2.85 -0.60
C LEU A 108 4.76 -3.57 -0.98
N ILE A 109 3.61 -2.91 -0.77
CA ILE A 109 2.34 -3.39 -1.33
C ILE A 109 2.41 -3.41 -2.85
N ALA A 110 2.93 -2.34 -3.46
CA ALA A 110 3.08 -2.24 -4.91
C ALA A 110 4.01 -3.33 -5.46
N ASP A 111 5.12 -3.64 -4.77
CA ASP A 111 6.01 -4.74 -5.12
C ASP A 111 5.21 -6.08 -5.14
N ALA A 112 4.43 -6.35 -4.08
CA ALA A 112 3.62 -7.56 -3.99
C ALA A 112 2.51 -7.66 -5.07
N LEU A 113 1.94 -6.52 -5.48
CA LEU A 113 0.97 -6.42 -6.57
C LEU A 113 1.64 -6.70 -7.93
N CYS A 114 2.80 -6.09 -8.18
CA CYS A 114 3.53 -6.29 -9.43
C CYS A 114 4.05 -7.73 -9.59
N VAL A 115 4.52 -8.37 -8.51
CA VAL A 115 4.86 -9.80 -8.51
C VAL A 115 3.66 -10.69 -8.88
N ARG A 116 2.42 -10.22 -8.64
CA ARG A 116 1.17 -10.90 -9.03
C ARG A 116 0.64 -10.46 -10.39
N GLY A 117 1.45 -9.75 -11.18
CA GLY A 117 1.09 -9.29 -12.52
C GLY A 117 0.15 -8.08 -12.57
N ILE A 118 -0.07 -7.41 -11.43
CA ILE A 118 -0.90 -6.20 -11.38
C ILE A 118 -0.02 -4.96 -11.59
N ALA A 119 -0.29 -4.22 -12.65
CA ALA A 119 0.38 -2.95 -12.92
C ALA A 119 0.00 -1.90 -11.86
N VAL A 120 1.01 -1.28 -11.25
CA VAL A 120 0.82 -0.20 -10.28
C VAL A 120 1.42 1.10 -10.81
N VAL A 121 0.65 2.18 -10.74
CA VAL A 121 1.06 3.51 -11.18
C VAL A 121 0.99 4.49 -10.00
N HIS A 122 2.10 5.17 -9.72
CA HIS A 122 2.18 6.18 -8.68
C HIS A 122 1.62 7.51 -9.18
N ILE A 123 0.60 8.03 -8.50
CA ILE A 123 0.07 9.38 -8.72
C ILE A 123 0.91 10.35 -7.88
N LEU A 124 1.87 11.02 -8.52
CA LEU A 124 2.81 11.93 -7.84
C LEU A 124 2.29 13.37 -7.79
N SER A 125 1.48 13.76 -8.76
CA SER A 125 0.77 15.03 -8.79
C SER A 125 -0.44 14.93 -9.73
N GLY A 126 -1.19 16.03 -9.90
CA GLY A 126 -2.29 16.08 -10.87
C GLY A 126 -1.86 15.83 -12.32
N ARG A 127 -0.57 15.94 -12.65
CA ARG A 127 -0.01 15.76 -14.01
C ARG A 127 1.05 14.67 -14.10
N LYS A 128 1.72 14.33 -13.01
CA LYS A 128 2.85 13.39 -13.00
C LYS A 128 2.41 12.02 -12.51
N ARG A 129 2.69 11.01 -13.34
CA ARG A 129 2.53 9.59 -13.04
C ARG A 129 3.85 8.87 -13.26
N GLN A 130 4.06 7.77 -12.55
CA GLN A 130 5.24 6.95 -12.71
C GLN A 130 4.87 5.49 -12.45
N ASP A 131 5.23 4.60 -13.36
CA ASP A 131 5.04 3.17 -13.15
C ASP A 131 5.89 2.69 -11.98
N HIS A 132 5.33 1.78 -11.20
CA HIS A 132 6.09 1.13 -10.15
C HIS A 132 7.14 0.22 -10.78
N VAL A 133 8.38 0.42 -10.35
CA VAL A 133 9.48 -0.49 -10.64
C VAL A 133 9.71 -1.29 -9.38
N LEU A 134 9.77 -2.61 -9.54
CA LEU A 134 10.05 -3.53 -8.44
C LEU A 134 11.35 -3.10 -7.73
N THR A 135 11.35 -3.17 -6.41
CA THR A 135 12.57 -2.93 -5.62
C THR A 135 13.74 -3.74 -6.20
N PRO A 136 14.84 -3.12 -6.68
CA PRO A 136 15.81 -3.78 -7.56
C PRO A 136 16.52 -5.02 -7.00
N TRP A 137 16.60 -5.09 -5.68
CA TRP A 137 17.28 -6.14 -4.92
C TRP A 137 16.26 -7.09 -4.24
N ALA A 138 14.97 -6.98 -4.58
CA ALA A 138 13.98 -7.93 -4.14
C ALA A 138 14.18 -9.28 -4.82
N LEU A 139 14.02 -10.37 -4.05
CA LEU A 139 13.99 -11.72 -4.58
C LEU A 139 12.54 -12.22 -4.66
N VAL A 140 12.18 -12.75 -5.81
CA VAL A 140 10.81 -13.24 -6.10
C VAL A 140 10.83 -14.75 -6.30
N LYS A 141 9.97 -15.46 -5.56
CA LYS A 141 9.74 -16.91 -5.71
C LYS A 141 8.23 -17.17 -5.81
N GLY A 142 7.72 -17.33 -7.03
CA GLY A 142 6.28 -17.35 -7.27
C GLY A 142 5.67 -16.01 -6.87
N THR A 143 4.70 -16.02 -5.96
CA THR A 143 4.08 -14.79 -5.42
C THR A 143 4.75 -14.24 -4.16
N HIS A 144 5.73 -14.96 -3.63
CA HIS A 144 6.47 -14.57 -2.42
C HIS A 144 7.62 -13.64 -2.80
N ILE A 145 7.79 -12.57 -2.04
CA ILE A 145 8.83 -11.57 -2.23
C ILE A 145 9.59 -11.35 -0.93
N THR A 146 10.91 -11.38 -0.98
CA THR A 146 11.82 -11.09 0.14
C THR A 146 12.90 -10.10 -0.25
N TYR A 147 13.58 -9.57 0.76
CA TYR A 147 14.48 -8.42 0.66
C TYR A 147 15.81 -8.71 1.39
N PRO A 148 16.59 -9.70 0.94
CA PRO A 148 17.84 -10.09 1.60
C PRO A 148 18.95 -9.01 1.46
N PRO A 149 20.07 -9.14 2.19
CA PRO A 149 21.22 -8.23 2.12
C PRO A 149 21.81 -8.06 0.72
#